data_AF-A0A1H4MAP2-F1
#
_entry.id   AF-A0A1H4MAP2-F1
#
_cell.length_a   1.000
_cell.length_b   1.000
_cell.length_c   1.000
_cell.angle_alpha   90.00
_cell.angle_beta   90.00
_cell.angle_gamma   90.00
#
_symmetry.space_group_name_H-M   'P 1'
#
loop_
_entity.id
_entity.type
_entity.pdbx_description
1 polymer ?
#
loop_
_entity_poly.entity_id
_entity_poly.type
_entity_poly.pdbx_seq_one_letter_code
_entity_poly.pdbx_strand_id
1 'polypeptide(L)' 'MAKQQHRWNLKLKKSNSYLGTVYLGEPLPQIEDIIMIGDKKYTIVEIKVDAPRDSSEVFVEEAKKN' A
#
# COMPACT_ATOMS: atom_id res chain seq x y z
N MET A 1 10.92 -19.87 12.27
CA MET A 1 10.54 -19.61 10.86
C MET A 1 10.24 -18.12 10.75
N ALA A 2 10.94 -17.38 9.88
CA ALA A 2 10.61 -15.97 9.68
C ALA A 2 9.25 -15.89 8.97
N LYS A 3 8.32 -15.09 9.49
CA LYS A 3 7.03 -14.85 8.82
C LYS A 3 7.33 -14.24 7.44
N GLN A 4 6.76 -14.82 6.38
CA GLN A 4 6.89 -14.28 5.03
C GLN A 4 6.30 -12.86 5.03
N GLN A 5 7.12 -11.86 4.77
CA GLN A 5 6.67 -10.47 4.63
C GLN A 5 6.41 -10.21 3.16
N HIS A 6 5.20 -9.75 2.83
CA HIS A 6 4.86 -9.33 1.47
C HIS A 6 5.36 -7.91 1.23
N ARG A 7 5.92 -7.64 0.06
CA ARG A 7 6.41 -6.30 -0.29
C ARG A 7 5.30 -5.47 -0.94
N TRP A 8 5.00 -4.30 -0.41
CA TRP A 8 3.92 -3.43 -0.89
C TRP A 8 4.54 -2.13 -1.41
N ASN A 9 4.43 -1.89 -2.71
CA ASN A 9 4.93 -0.68 -3.36
C ASN A 9 3.79 0.35 -3.45
N LEU A 10 3.84 1.34 -2.57
CA LEU A 10 2.82 2.38 -2.45
C LEU A 10 3.00 3.44 -3.54
N LYS A 11 1.91 3.79 -4.24
CA LYS A 11 1.87 4.83 -5.26
C LYS A 11 0.63 5.71 -5.11
N LEU A 12 0.74 7.00 -5.42
CA LEU A 12 -0.43 7.86 -5.56
C LEU A 12 -1.26 7.45 -6.77
N LYS A 13 -2.55 7.19 -6.59
CA LYS A 13 -3.44 6.80 -7.71
C LYS A 13 -3.52 7.89 -8.78
N LYS A 14 -3.63 9.16 -8.36
CA LYS A 14 -3.82 10.31 -9.26
C LYS A 14 -2.63 10.59 -10.18
N SER A 15 -1.41 10.42 -9.68
CA SER A 15 -0.18 10.79 -10.40
C SER A 15 0.73 9.61 -10.73
N ASN A 16 0.38 8.40 -10.28
CA ASN A 16 1.23 7.21 -10.30
C ASN A 16 2.60 7.44 -9.62
N SER A 17 2.73 8.46 -8.76
CA SER A 17 3.97 8.79 -8.08
C SER A 17 4.27 7.77 -6.99
N TYR A 18 5.49 7.24 -6.98
CA TYR A 18 5.93 6.31 -5.94
C TYR A 18 6.11 7.01 -4.60
N LEU A 19 5.51 6.43 -3.55
CA LEU A 19 5.54 6.95 -2.18
C LEU A 19 6.53 6.18 -1.30
N GLY A 20 6.73 4.89 -1.58
CA GLY A 20 7.64 4.05 -0.80
C GLY A 20 7.26 2.57 -0.88
N THR A 21 8.04 1.76 -0.18
CA THR A 21 7.80 0.32 -0.05
C THR A 21 7.65 -0.04 1.42
N VAL A 22 6.62 -0.80 1.74
CA VAL A 22 6.40 -1.36 3.08
C VAL A 22 6.39 -2.88 3.02
N TYR A 23 6.86 -3.52 4.10
CA TYR A 23 6.88 -4.97 4.23
C TYR A 23 5.87 -5.35 5.29
N LEU A 24 4.79 -6.03 4.89
CA LEU A 24 3.68 -6.36 5.78
C LEU A 24 3.55 -7.87 5.92
N GLY A 25 3.38 -8.32 7.16
CA GLY A 25 2.94 -9.68 7.45
C GLY A 25 1.41 -9.76 7.43
N GLU A 26 0.88 -10.97 7.53
CA GLU A 26 -0.56 -11.17 7.62
C GLU A 26 -1.15 -10.63 8.94
N PRO A 27 -2.37 -10.06 8.92
CA PRO A 27 -3.26 -9.91 7.75
C PRO A 27 -2.80 -8.79 6.81
N LEU A 28 -2.94 -9.03 5.50
CA LEU A 28 -2.60 -8.04 4.48
C LEU A 28 -3.66 -6.92 4.43
N PRO A 29 -3.27 -5.66 4.11
CA PRO A 29 -4.21 -4.57 3.94
C PRO A 29 -5.25 -4.82 2.84
N GLN A 30 -6.41 -4.22 3.01
CA GLN A 30 -7.52 -4.29 2.08
C GLN A 30 -7.79 -2.93 1.44
N ILE A 31 -8.60 -2.92 0.39
CA ILE A 31 -9.11 -1.67 -0.19
C ILE A 31 -9.93 -0.95 0.88
N GLU A 32 -9.87 0.38 0.89
CA GLU A 32 -10.45 1.30 1.89
C GLU A 32 -9.71 1.40 3.22
N ASP A 33 -8.71 0.54 3.48
CA ASP A 33 -7.85 0.70 4.66
C ASP A 33 -7.12 2.04 4.63
N ILE A 34 -6.99 2.65 5.80
CA ILE A 34 -6.24 3.89 5.99
C ILE A 34 -4.84 3.57 6.47
N ILE A 35 -3.84 4.02 5.73
CA ILE A 35 -2.43 3.95 6.10
C ILE A 35 -1.87 5.33 6.39
N MET A 36 -0.88 5.38 7.27
CA MET A 36 -0.14 6.60 7.60
C MET A 36 1.22 6.56 6.88
N ILE A 37 1.57 7.61 6.15
CA ILE A 37 2.91 7.80 5.59
C ILE A 37 3.41 9.16 6.05
N GLY A 38 4.39 9.16 6.97
CA GLY A 38 4.74 10.35 7.74
C GLY A 38 3.53 10.89 8.51
N ASP A 39 3.24 12.18 8.36
CA ASP A 39 2.11 12.85 9.01
C ASP A 39 0.81 12.84 8.18
N LYS A 40 0.82 12.19 7.01
CA LYS A 40 -0.30 12.17 6.08
C LYS A 40 -1.04 10.83 6.13
N LYS A 41 -2.37 10.92 6.04
CA LYS A 41 -3.28 9.78 5.92
C LYS A 41 -3.56 9.50 4.46
N TYR A 42 -3.52 8.22 4.10
CA TYR A 42 -3.80 7.74 2.76
C TYR A 42 -4.81 6.59 2.82
N THR A 43 -5.78 6.58 1.93
CA THR A 43 -6.73 5.47 1.78
C THR A 43 -6.27 4.58 0.63
N ILE A 44 -6.22 3.27 0.85
CA ILE A 44 -5.94 2.29 -0.21
C ILE A 44 -7.15 2.22 -1.15
N VAL A 45 -6.91 2.42 -2.44
CA VAL A 45 -7.98 2.43 -3.46
C VAL A 45 -7.84 1.31 -4.48
N GLU A 46 -6.65 0.74 -4.64
CA GLU A 46 -6.42 -0.39 -5.54
C GLU A 46 -5.17 -1.17 -5.12
N ILE A 47 -5.25 -2.49 -5.23
CA ILE A 47 -4.11 -3.39 -5.01
C ILE A 47 -3.95 -4.22 -6.28
N LYS A 48 -2.81 -4.08 -6.96
CA LYS A 48 -2.39 -4.96 -8.05
C LYS A 48 -1.43 -6.00 -7.50
N VAL A 49 -1.90 -7.24 -7.46
CA VAL A 49 -1.08 -8.39 -7.09
C VAL A 49 -0.49 -8.96 -8.37
N ASP A 50 0.77 -8.62 -8.66
CA ASP A 50 1.48 -9.19 -9.81
C ASP A 50 2.13 -10.52 -9.42
N ALA A 51 1.43 -11.63 -9.69
CA ALA A 51 2.06 -12.95 -9.67
C ALA A 51 3.12 -13.04 -10.79
N PRO A 52 4.38 -13.46 -10.53
CA PRO A 52 4.83 -14.35 -9.46
C PRO A 52 5.76 -13.68 -8.43
N ARG A 53 5.81 -12.35 -8.34
CA ARG A 53 6.76 -11.65 -7.47
C ARG A 53 6.15 -11.49 -6.09
N ASP A 54 6.96 -11.60 -5.03
CA ASP A 54 6.59 -11.32 -3.62
C ASP A 54 6.26 -9.84 -3.38
N SER A 55 5.66 -9.14 -4.37
CA SER A 55 5.35 -7.74 -4.30
C SER A 55 4.06 -7.36 -5.01
N SER A 56 3.27 -6.52 -4.34
CA SER A 56 2.07 -5.88 -4.91
C SER A 56 2.33 -4.39 -5.15
N GLU A 57 1.75 -3.85 -6.23
CA GLU A 57 1.61 -2.40 -6.38
C GLU A 57 0.31 -1.95 -5.72
N VAL A 58 0.39 -0.90 -4.92
CA VAL A 58 -0.71 -0.49 -4.04
C VAL A 58 -0.94 0.98 -4.27
N PHE A 59 -2.11 1.31 -4.78
CA PHE A 59 -2.47 2.68 -5.09
C PHE A 59 -3.28 3.27 -3.96
N VAL A 60 -2.91 4.50 -3.59
CA VAL A 60 -3.52 5.21 -2.48
C VAL A 60 -3.90 6.64 -2.89
N GLU A 61 -4.84 7.21 -2.14
CA GLU A 61 -5.25 8.61 -2.25
C GLU A 61 -5.09 9.33 -0.90
N GLU A 62 -4.69 10.60 -0.90
CA GLU A 62 -4.66 11.38 0.35
C GLU A 62 -6.06 11.45 0.94
N ALA A 63 -6.22 10.97 2.17
CA ALA A 63 -7.47 11.08 2.89
C ALA A 63 -7.74 12.56 3.11
N LYS A 64 -8.86 13.07 2.59
CA LYS A 64 -9.24 14.47 2.80
C LYS A 64 -9.34 14.71 4.31
N LYS A 65 -8.70 15.78 4.79
CA LYS A 65 -8.98 16.31 6.13
C LYS A 65 -10.46 16.67 6.14
N ASN A 66 -11.26 15.87 6.85
CA ASN A 66 -12.53 16.36 7.35
C ASN A 66 -12.28 17.51 8.33
#